data_AF-A0A1I7GKS8-F1
#
_entry.id   AF-A0A1I7GKS8-F1
#
_cell.length_a   1.000
_cell.length_b   1.000
_cell.length_c   1.000
_cell.angle_alpha   90.00
_cell.angle_beta   90.00
_cell.angle_gamma   90.00
#
_symmetry.space_group_name_H-M   'P 1'
#
loop_
_entity.id
_entity.type
_entity.pdbx_description
1 polymer ?
#
loop_
_entity_poly.entity_id
_entity_poly.type
_entity_poly.pdbx_seq_one_letter_code
_entity_poly.pdbx_strand_id
1 'polypeptide(L)'
;MKSRDREKEQLRLDIGKTGKWIFWFRLFGFIFIGIGFISIFATLWLYKTHSGEYSYFANDLGHFTGGVAASLFSLSGLFFIYVAFLGQKQQIMYQRIELIQNEESLAATRLEVKNQVAEMKLQNSTLKKQEFENHFFRMMENHRKIISEKYIRDNKNILEDFLWRFDIATLINLLKYDLDDPDFDQDNFERFKKSLINDLRYVKGMNTDFIRSIFLTTDIVNSIENEVEQFRYKEILFTGISDMEFICIYIICIPDNLTELYRNIYQKNDFFKEKGRQFLKIFIQARRRDETMWINQ
;
A
#
# COMPACT_ATOMS: atom_id res chain seq x y z
N MET A 1 -20.20 21.46 10.81
CA MET A 1 -20.42 21.11 12.24
C MET A 1 -21.34 22.10 12.91
N LYS A 2 -20.92 23.33 13.26
CA LYS A 2 -21.73 24.30 14.02
C LYS A 2 -23.14 24.60 13.48
N SER A 3 -23.43 24.46 12.19
CA SER A 3 -24.79 24.61 11.63
C SER A 3 -25.68 23.40 11.91
N ARG A 4 -25.16 22.17 11.74
CA ARG A 4 -25.90 20.92 11.95
C ARG A 4 -26.16 20.64 13.43
N ASP A 5 -25.23 21.04 14.30
CA ASP A 5 -25.40 20.92 15.75
C ASP A 5 -26.55 21.82 16.22
N ARG A 6 -26.60 23.06 15.71
CA ARG A 6 -27.71 23.99 15.94
C ARG A 6 -29.04 23.47 15.39
N GLU A 7 -29.03 22.84 14.20
CA GLU A 7 -30.23 22.22 13.62
C GLU A 7 -30.75 21.06 14.48
N LYS A 8 -29.87 20.16 14.93
CA LYS A 8 -30.24 19.06 15.84
C LYS A 8 -30.83 19.58 17.16
N GLU A 9 -30.22 20.63 17.71
CA GLU A 9 -30.71 21.26 18.94
C GLU A 9 -32.09 21.90 18.73
N GLN A 10 -32.31 22.61 17.63
CA GLN A 10 -33.62 23.15 17.27
C GLN A 10 -34.67 22.06 17.10
N LEU A 11 -34.34 20.96 16.40
CA LEU A 11 -35.24 19.82 16.25
C LEU A 11 -35.60 19.18 17.59
N ARG A 12 -34.65 19.05 18.51
CA ARG A 12 -34.90 18.53 19.87
C ARG A 12 -35.84 19.45 20.67
N LEU A 13 -35.65 20.77 20.58
CA LEU A 13 -36.54 21.74 21.20
C LEU A 13 -37.96 21.66 20.62
N ASP A 14 -38.08 21.53 19.30
CA ASP A 14 -39.38 21.44 18.61
C ASP A 14 -40.11 20.12 18.89
N ILE A 15 -39.38 19.01 19.02
CA ILE A 15 -39.91 17.74 19.53
C ILE A 15 -40.49 17.93 20.93
N GLY A 16 -39.75 18.59 21.83
CA GLY A 16 -40.21 18.86 23.19
C GLY A 16 -41.45 19.73 23.25
N LYS A 17 -41.54 20.78 22.42
CA LYS A 17 -42.75 21.62 22.29
C LYS A 17 -43.92 20.82 21.72
N THR A 18 -43.70 20.04 20.67
CA THR A 18 -44.73 19.22 20.01
C THR A 18 -45.31 18.19 20.98
N GLY A 19 -44.47 17.54 21.80
CA GLY A 19 -44.92 16.62 22.85
C GLY A 19 -45.84 17.27 23.88
N LYS A 20 -45.57 18.52 24.30
CA LYS A 20 -46.47 19.27 25.19
C LYS A 20 -47.82 19.55 24.54
N TRP A 21 -47.84 19.93 23.25
CA TRP A 21 -49.09 20.15 22.51
C TRP A 21 -49.91 18.86 22.37
N ILE A 22 -49.27 17.74 22.01
CA ILE A 22 -49.92 16.42 21.95
C ILE A 22 -50.62 16.10 23.26
N PHE A 23 -49.96 16.33 24.40
CA PHE A 23 -50.53 16.07 25.71
C PHE A 23 -51.80 16.90 25.97
N TRP A 24 -51.76 18.21 25.70
CA TRP A 24 -52.91 19.11 25.90
C TRP A 24 -54.08 18.79 24.98
N PHE A 25 -53.84 18.57 23.68
CA PHE A 25 -54.92 18.24 22.73
C PHE A 25 -55.57 16.89 23.04
N ARG A 26 -54.78 15.91 23.50
CA ARG A 26 -55.31 14.63 23.97
C ARG A 26 -56.22 14.82 25.20
N LEU A 27 -55.81 15.67 26.15
CA LEU A 27 -56.62 15.97 27.33
C LEU A 27 -57.96 16.63 26.94
N PHE A 28 -57.93 17.61 26.03
CA PHE A 28 -59.15 18.25 25.54
C PHE A 28 -60.10 17.26 24.86
N GLY A 29 -59.60 16.35 24.01
CA GLY A 29 -60.42 15.31 23.40
C GLY A 29 -61.18 14.48 24.45
N PHE A 30 -60.47 13.99 25.48
CA PHE A 30 -61.12 13.25 26.57
C PHE A 30 -62.11 14.08 27.40
N ILE A 31 -61.85 15.38 27.61
CA ILE A 31 -62.81 16.28 28.27
C ILE A 31 -64.10 16.39 27.46
N PHE A 32 -64.03 16.57 26.15
CA PHE A 32 -65.23 16.65 25.30
C PHE A 32 -66.04 15.34 25.30
N ILE A 33 -65.36 14.19 25.31
CA ILE A 33 -66.02 12.89 25.50
C ILE A 33 -66.73 12.83 26.85
N GLY A 34 -66.06 13.24 27.92
CA GLY A 34 -66.63 13.27 29.27
C GLY A 34 -67.88 14.16 29.34
N ILE A 35 -67.83 15.36 28.77
CA ILE A 35 -68.98 16.28 28.69
C ILE A 35 -70.12 15.64 27.87
N GLY A 36 -69.81 14.99 26.76
CA GLY A 36 -70.80 14.27 25.94
C GLY A 36 -71.55 13.20 26.73
N PHE A 37 -70.83 12.38 27.52
CA PHE A 37 -71.45 11.39 28.39
C PHE A 37 -72.25 12.03 29.54
N ILE A 38 -71.75 13.11 30.16
CA ILE A 38 -72.47 13.83 31.21
C ILE A 38 -73.80 14.40 30.68
N SER A 39 -73.80 14.95 29.46
CA SER A 39 -75.01 15.47 28.82
C SER A 39 -76.10 14.39 28.64
N ILE A 40 -75.69 13.20 28.16
CA ILE A 40 -76.58 12.04 28.02
C ILE A 40 -77.10 11.60 29.39
N PHE A 41 -76.23 11.51 30.40
CA PHE A 41 -76.61 11.06 31.74
C PHE A 41 -77.55 12.04 32.45
N ALA A 42 -77.29 13.35 32.34
CA ALA A 42 -78.15 14.40 32.88
C ALA A 42 -79.55 14.36 32.26
N THR A 43 -79.63 14.09 30.96
CA THR A 43 -80.88 13.91 30.22
C THR A 43 -81.70 12.73 30.74
N LEU A 44 -81.06 11.57 30.90
CA LEU A 44 -81.70 10.38 31.46
C LEU A 44 -82.18 10.60 32.90
N TRP A 45 -81.39 11.33 33.70
CA TRP A 45 -81.75 11.67 35.07
C TRP A 45 -82.94 12.63 35.15
N LEU A 46 -82.96 13.69 34.34
CA LEU A 46 -84.09 14.62 34.24
C LEU A 46 -85.36 13.91 33.78
N TYR A 47 -85.26 13.05 32.75
CA TYR A 47 -86.38 12.25 32.25
C TYR A 47 -87.00 11.39 33.36
N LYS A 48 -86.18 10.70 34.15
CA LYS A 48 -86.64 9.87 35.27
C LYS A 48 -87.30 10.68 36.40
N THR A 49 -86.86 11.92 36.62
CA THR A 49 -87.31 12.74 37.76
C THR A 49 -88.61 13.48 37.46
N HIS A 50 -88.96 13.73 36.19
CA HIS A 50 -90.14 14.53 35.78
C HIS A 50 -91.14 13.73 34.91
N SER A 51 -91.14 12.39 34.99
CA SER A 51 -91.89 11.49 34.12
C SER A 51 -93.43 11.51 34.27
N GLY A 52 -94.00 12.41 35.07
CA GLY A 52 -95.43 12.45 35.41
C GLY A 52 -96.33 13.18 34.41
N GLU A 53 -95.87 14.25 33.74
CA GLU A 53 -96.79 15.16 33.01
C GLU A 53 -96.32 15.64 31.62
N TYR A 54 -95.17 15.23 31.09
CA TYR A 54 -94.64 15.81 29.84
C TYR A 54 -94.02 14.79 28.88
N SER A 55 -94.85 13.97 28.22
CA SER A 55 -94.40 13.07 27.15
C SER A 55 -93.85 13.80 25.92
N TYR A 56 -94.30 15.02 25.62
CA TYR A 56 -93.83 15.81 24.48
C TYR A 56 -92.43 16.41 24.72
N PHE A 57 -92.13 16.81 25.96
CA PHE A 57 -90.84 17.41 26.34
C PHE A 57 -89.66 16.43 26.23
N ALA A 58 -89.91 15.14 26.44
CA ALA A 58 -88.88 14.10 26.38
C ALA A 58 -88.29 13.92 24.96
N ASN A 59 -89.11 14.06 23.92
CA ASN A 59 -88.66 13.90 22.55
C ASN A 59 -87.73 15.04 22.11
N ASP A 60 -88.14 16.29 22.39
CA ASP A 60 -87.35 17.48 22.04
C ASP A 60 -86.01 17.52 22.80
N LEU A 61 -86.02 17.12 24.07
CA LEU A 61 -84.82 17.06 24.90
C LEU A 61 -83.87 15.93 24.46
N GLY A 62 -84.42 14.79 24.04
CA GLY A 62 -83.65 13.70 23.41
C GLY A 62 -82.99 14.12 22.10
N HIS A 63 -83.70 14.82 21.22
CA HIS A 63 -83.15 15.34 19.96
C HIS A 63 -82.04 16.37 20.19
N PHE A 64 -82.24 17.32 21.11
CA PHE A 64 -81.22 18.30 21.46
C PHE A 64 -79.95 17.65 22.00
N THR A 65 -80.09 16.72 22.94
CA THR A 65 -78.96 16.07 23.62
C THR A 65 -78.22 15.10 22.70
N GLY A 66 -78.93 14.40 21.83
CA GLY A 66 -78.34 13.62 20.74
C GLY A 66 -77.51 14.49 19.79
N GLY A 67 -78.02 15.66 19.39
CA GLY A 67 -77.30 16.61 18.54
C GLY A 67 -76.04 17.19 19.20
N VAL A 68 -76.14 17.58 20.48
CA VAL A 68 -75.02 18.10 21.26
C VAL A 68 -73.97 17.00 21.49
N ALA A 69 -74.37 15.80 21.91
CA ALA A 69 -73.44 14.69 22.14
C ALA A 69 -72.74 14.26 20.85
N ALA A 70 -73.46 14.15 19.73
CA ALA A 70 -72.87 13.83 18.42
C ALA A 70 -71.84 14.88 17.98
N SER A 71 -72.13 16.16 18.21
CA SER A 71 -71.21 17.25 17.90
C SER A 71 -69.97 17.25 18.80
N LEU A 72 -70.11 16.97 20.09
CA LEU A 72 -68.99 16.84 21.04
C LEU A 72 -68.09 15.63 20.72
N PHE A 73 -68.67 14.49 20.35
CA PHE A 73 -67.91 13.32 19.94
C PHE A 73 -67.19 13.53 18.61
N SER A 74 -67.84 14.19 17.65
CA SER A 74 -67.21 14.58 16.38
C SER A 74 -66.02 15.53 16.62
N LEU A 75 -66.20 16.53 17.49
CA LEU A 75 -65.14 17.46 17.87
C LEU A 75 -63.97 16.74 18.58
N SER A 76 -64.25 15.79 19.47
CA SER A 76 -63.21 14.95 20.07
C SER A 76 -62.48 14.11 19.02
N GLY A 77 -63.18 13.57 18.03
CA GLY A 77 -62.58 12.83 16.92
C GLY A 77 -61.58 13.69 16.16
N LEU A 78 -61.93 14.95 15.89
CA LEU A 78 -61.03 15.92 15.25
C LEU A 78 -59.76 16.17 16.08
N PHE A 79 -59.88 16.30 17.41
CA PHE A 79 -58.72 16.44 18.30
C PHE A 79 -57.78 15.23 18.23
N PHE A 80 -58.31 14.00 18.19
CA PHE A 80 -57.48 12.81 18.07
C PHE A 80 -56.80 12.68 16.71
N ILE A 81 -57.49 13.05 15.62
CA ILE A 81 -56.87 13.13 14.28
C ILE A 81 -55.70 14.12 14.31
N TYR A 82 -55.90 15.30 14.92
CA TYR A 82 -54.84 16.29 15.05
C TYR A 82 -53.66 15.80 15.90
N VAL A 83 -53.93 15.09 17.00
CA VAL A 83 -52.89 14.43 17.81
C VAL A 83 -52.10 13.41 16.99
N ALA A 84 -52.77 12.60 16.15
CA ALA A 84 -52.11 11.66 15.27
C ALA A 84 -51.17 12.37 14.27
N PHE A 85 -51.61 13.48 13.67
CA PHE A 85 -50.75 14.30 12.80
C PHE A 85 -49.54 14.87 13.53
N LEU A 86 -49.71 15.37 14.77
CA LEU A 86 -48.58 15.85 15.57
C LEU A 86 -47.60 14.70 15.92
N GLY A 87 -48.12 13.51 16.21
CA GLY A 87 -47.30 12.32 16.44
C GLY A 87 -46.47 11.94 15.22
N GLN A 88 -47.07 11.94 14.02
CA GLN A 88 -46.36 11.72 12.75
C GLN A 88 -45.27 12.78 12.53
N LYS A 89 -45.59 14.06 12.76
CA LYS A 89 -44.61 15.15 12.65
C LYS A 89 -43.41 14.95 13.60
N GLN A 90 -43.68 14.53 14.84
CA GLN A 90 -42.63 14.23 15.81
C GLN A 90 -41.73 13.07 15.35
N GLN A 91 -42.31 12.02 14.77
CA GLN A 91 -41.56 10.89 14.21
C GLN A 91 -40.63 11.33 13.07
N ILE A 92 -41.10 12.19 12.17
CA ILE A 92 -40.29 12.75 11.08
C ILE A 92 -39.10 13.56 11.63
N MET A 93 -39.29 14.32 12.71
CA MET A 93 -38.19 15.05 13.35
C MET A 93 -37.13 14.11 13.94
N TYR A 94 -37.54 13.02 14.58
CA TYR A 94 -36.59 12.01 15.06
C TYR A 94 -35.80 11.36 13.92
N GLN A 95 -36.48 10.98 12.84
CA GLN A 95 -35.83 10.43 11.65
C GLN A 95 -34.81 11.40 11.04
N ARG A 96 -35.11 12.70 11.03
CA ARG A 96 -34.13 13.71 10.58
C ARG A 96 -32.89 13.77 11.45
N ILE A 97 -33.04 13.71 12.77
CA ILE A 97 -31.90 13.71 13.70
C ILE A 97 -31.01 12.48 13.43
N GLU A 98 -31.62 11.31 13.27
CA GLU A 98 -30.91 10.06 12.96
C GLU A 98 -30.17 10.13 11.63
N LEU A 99 -30.79 10.69 10.58
CA LEU A 99 -30.15 10.90 9.29
C LEU A 99 -28.90 11.79 9.41
N ILE A 100 -28.99 12.90 10.12
CA ILE A 100 -27.82 13.80 10.29
C ILE A 100 -26.70 13.07 11.05
N GLN A 101 -27.03 12.24 12.05
CA GLN A 101 -26.04 11.44 12.77
C GLN A 101 -25.39 10.38 11.87
N ASN A 102 -26.18 9.71 11.03
CA ASN A 102 -25.67 8.73 10.08
C ASN A 102 -24.79 9.37 9.00
N GLU A 103 -25.13 10.56 8.52
CA GLU A 103 -24.27 11.28 7.59
C GLU A 103 -22.92 11.66 8.21
N GLU A 104 -22.91 12.06 9.48
CA GLU A 104 -21.67 12.39 10.21
C GLU A 104 -20.80 11.16 10.44
N SER A 105 -21.39 10.03 10.83
CA SER A 105 -20.65 8.77 10.99
C SER A 105 -20.08 8.29 9.65
N LEU A 106 -20.87 8.33 8.58
CA LEU A 106 -20.39 8.00 7.23
C LEU A 106 -19.27 8.92 6.76
N ALA A 107 -19.35 10.21 7.06
CA ALA A 107 -18.28 11.15 6.73
C ALA A 107 -16.98 10.82 7.49
N ALA A 108 -17.07 10.48 8.78
CA ALA A 108 -15.93 10.05 9.58
C ALA A 108 -15.32 8.74 9.05
N THR A 109 -16.14 7.72 8.77
CA THR A 109 -15.70 6.44 8.20
C THR A 109 -15.02 6.63 6.84
N ARG A 110 -15.56 7.50 5.97
CA ARG A 110 -14.92 7.80 4.68
C ARG A 110 -13.53 8.42 4.85
N LEU A 111 -13.36 9.31 5.84
CA LEU A 111 -12.07 9.91 6.13
C LEU A 111 -11.07 8.85 6.65
N GLU A 112 -11.53 7.97 7.54
CA GLU A 112 -10.72 6.87 8.07
C GLU A 112 -10.27 5.92 6.96
N VAL A 113 -11.19 5.46 6.11
CA VAL A 113 -10.87 4.60 4.96
C VAL A 113 -9.88 5.29 4.02
N LYS A 114 -10.03 6.60 3.78
CA LYS A 114 -9.07 7.35 2.95
C LYS A 114 -7.67 7.35 3.56
N ASN A 115 -7.56 7.52 4.87
CA ASN A 115 -6.28 7.47 5.59
C ASN A 115 -5.67 6.07 5.53
N GLN A 116 -6.46 5.02 5.78
CA GLN A 116 -6.01 3.62 5.68
C GLN A 116 -5.51 3.28 4.26
N VAL A 117 -6.20 3.74 3.22
CA VAL A 117 -5.74 3.54 1.83
C VAL A 117 -4.41 4.25 1.57
N ALA A 118 -4.21 5.45 2.11
CA ALA A 118 -2.94 6.18 1.98
C ALA A 118 -1.79 5.45 2.69
N GLU A 119 -2.04 4.97 3.91
CA GLU A 119 -1.07 4.19 4.70
C GLU A 119 -0.75 2.86 4.03
N MET A 120 -1.74 2.14 3.51
CA MET A 120 -1.55 0.88 2.79
C MET A 120 -0.73 1.07 1.51
N LYS A 121 -0.90 2.19 0.80
CA LYS A 121 -0.05 2.54 -0.36
C LYS A 121 1.41 2.75 0.06
N LEU A 122 1.64 3.47 1.16
CA LEU A 122 2.98 3.67 1.71
C LEU A 122 3.59 2.33 2.12
N GLN A 123 2.86 1.50 2.87
CA GLN A 123 3.30 0.19 3.29
C GLN A 123 3.64 -0.72 2.10
N ASN A 124 2.81 -0.73 1.05
CA ASN A 124 3.09 -1.52 -0.15
C ASN A 124 4.39 -1.06 -0.83
N SER A 125 4.64 0.25 -0.91
CA SER A 125 5.92 0.76 -1.44
C SER A 125 7.12 0.35 -0.57
N THR A 126 6.98 0.36 0.75
CA THR A 126 8.01 -0.11 1.68
C THR A 126 8.26 -1.61 1.56
N LEU A 127 7.20 -2.42 1.43
CA LEU A 127 7.30 -3.87 1.28
C LEU A 127 8.03 -4.24 -0.01
N LYS A 128 7.69 -3.62 -1.14
CA LYS A 128 8.40 -3.84 -2.41
C LYS A 128 9.90 -3.54 -2.28
N LYS A 129 10.24 -2.45 -1.59
CA LYS A 129 11.65 -2.08 -1.34
C LYS A 129 12.34 -3.11 -0.44
N GLN A 130 11.68 -3.57 0.62
CA GLN A 130 12.22 -4.60 1.51
C GLN A 130 12.37 -5.95 0.80
N GLU A 131 11.42 -6.35 -0.04
CA GLU A 131 11.50 -7.57 -0.86
C GLU A 131 12.71 -7.50 -1.80
N PHE A 132 12.89 -6.36 -2.48
CA PHE A 132 14.07 -6.11 -3.29
C PHE A 132 15.35 -6.20 -2.47
N GLU A 133 15.45 -5.47 -1.36
CA GLU A 133 16.64 -5.45 -0.48
C GLU A 133 16.99 -6.85 0.02
N ASN A 134 15.99 -7.59 0.49
CA ASN A 134 16.17 -8.97 0.95
C ASN A 134 16.65 -9.88 -0.18
N HIS A 135 16.11 -9.74 -1.38
CA HIS A 135 16.56 -10.54 -2.52
C HIS A 135 17.99 -10.18 -2.93
N PHE A 136 18.31 -8.89 -3.03
CA PHE A 136 19.65 -8.38 -3.32
C PHE A 136 20.69 -8.90 -2.32
N PHE A 137 20.44 -8.75 -1.01
CA PHE A 137 21.40 -9.21 0.00
C PHE A 137 21.55 -10.73 0.04
N ARG A 138 20.48 -11.49 -0.24
CA ARG A 138 20.57 -12.95 -0.41
C ARG A 138 21.43 -13.33 -1.60
N MET A 139 21.36 -12.59 -2.71
CA MET A 139 22.23 -12.84 -3.86
C MET A 139 23.69 -12.51 -3.56
N MET A 140 23.95 -11.40 -2.86
CA MET A 140 25.29 -11.05 -2.37
C MET A 140 25.86 -12.11 -1.41
N GLU A 141 25.03 -12.66 -0.53
CA GLU A 141 25.44 -13.72 0.38
C GLU A 141 25.71 -15.04 -0.37
N ASN A 142 24.84 -15.39 -1.32
CA ASN A 142 25.09 -16.54 -2.19
C ASN A 142 26.37 -16.38 -3.01
N HIS A 143 26.65 -15.17 -3.51
CA HIS A 143 27.89 -14.84 -4.19
C HIS A 143 29.12 -15.07 -3.29
N ARG A 144 29.10 -14.50 -2.08
CA ARG A 144 30.17 -14.72 -1.08
C ARG A 144 30.35 -16.19 -0.72
N LYS A 145 29.25 -16.94 -0.60
CA LYS A 145 29.29 -18.38 -0.34
C LYS A 145 29.94 -19.14 -1.49
N ILE A 146 29.57 -18.81 -2.74
CA ILE A 146 30.20 -19.36 -3.95
C ILE A 146 31.72 -19.11 -3.89
N ILE A 147 32.14 -17.88 -3.55
CA ILE A 147 33.56 -17.52 -3.41
C ILE A 147 34.25 -18.36 -2.32
N SER A 148 33.69 -18.38 -1.10
CA SER A 148 34.33 -19.05 0.03
C SER A 148 34.41 -20.57 -0.14
N GLU A 149 33.36 -21.21 -0.67
CA GLU A 149 33.31 -22.67 -0.79
C GLU A 149 34.08 -23.20 -2.00
N LYS A 150 34.09 -22.45 -3.11
CA LYS A 150 34.69 -22.92 -4.36
C LYS A 150 36.07 -22.34 -4.64
N TYR A 151 36.41 -21.16 -4.14
CA TYR A 151 37.61 -20.43 -4.60
C TYR A 151 38.72 -20.31 -3.54
N ILE A 152 38.40 -20.58 -2.27
CA ILE A 152 39.37 -20.74 -1.19
C ILE A 152 39.42 -22.23 -0.84
N ARG A 153 40.20 -23.00 -1.59
CA ARG A 153 40.43 -24.42 -1.30
C ARG A 153 41.88 -24.60 -0.89
N ASP A 154 42.11 -25.27 0.25
CA ASP A 154 43.45 -25.58 0.77
C ASP A 154 44.37 -24.35 0.92
N ASN A 155 43.81 -23.23 1.40
CA ASN A 155 44.51 -21.95 1.59
C ASN A 155 45.08 -21.31 0.29
N LYS A 156 44.67 -21.77 -0.89
CA LYS A 156 45.03 -21.16 -2.18
C LYS A 156 43.84 -20.44 -2.78
N ASN A 157 44.07 -19.19 -3.18
CA ASN A 157 43.09 -18.41 -3.95
C ASN A 157 43.14 -18.89 -5.40
N ILE A 158 42.09 -19.58 -5.85
CA ILE A 158 42.01 -20.14 -7.21
C ILE A 158 41.94 -19.04 -8.26
N LEU A 159 41.40 -17.86 -7.94
CA LEU A 159 41.40 -16.71 -8.84
C LEU A 159 42.82 -16.18 -9.03
N GLU A 160 43.60 -16.13 -7.95
CA GLU A 160 45.00 -15.75 -8.04
C GLU A 160 45.80 -16.77 -8.88
N ASP A 161 45.65 -18.07 -8.62
CA ASP A 161 46.28 -19.14 -9.44
C ASP A 161 45.90 -19.02 -10.92
N PHE A 162 44.64 -18.71 -11.21
CA PHE A 162 44.16 -18.45 -12.57
C PHE A 162 44.89 -17.27 -13.22
N LEU A 163 45.06 -16.15 -12.50
CA LEU A 163 45.76 -14.97 -13.02
C LEU A 163 47.26 -15.22 -13.24
N TRP A 164 47.90 -16.01 -12.38
CA TRP A 164 49.33 -16.33 -12.49
C TRP A 164 49.68 -17.16 -13.72
N ARG A 165 48.72 -17.91 -14.29
CA ARG A 165 48.90 -18.72 -15.51
C ARG A 165 49.13 -17.88 -16.76
N PHE A 166 48.70 -16.62 -16.77
CA PHE A 166 48.95 -15.71 -17.87
C PHE A 166 50.25 -14.96 -17.64
N ASP A 167 51.11 -14.91 -18.66
CA ASP A 167 52.31 -14.09 -18.60
C ASP A 167 51.97 -12.58 -18.72
N ILE A 168 52.90 -11.73 -18.30
CA ILE A 168 52.70 -10.27 -18.30
C ILE A 168 52.49 -9.72 -19.72
N ALA A 169 53.19 -10.26 -20.73
CA ALA A 169 53.08 -9.76 -22.11
C ALA A 169 51.68 -10.03 -22.67
N THR A 170 51.11 -11.20 -22.37
CA THR A 170 49.75 -11.60 -22.67
C THR A 170 48.73 -10.64 -22.03
N LEU A 171 48.88 -10.33 -20.74
CA LEU A 171 47.98 -9.40 -20.04
C LEU A 171 48.08 -7.96 -20.56
N ILE A 172 49.28 -7.52 -20.98
CA ILE A 172 49.46 -6.21 -21.62
C ILE A 172 48.78 -6.18 -22.99
N ASN A 173 48.93 -7.25 -23.78
CA ASN A 173 48.33 -7.33 -25.09
C ASN A 173 46.79 -7.33 -25.02
N LEU A 174 46.23 -7.91 -23.96
CA LEU A 174 44.79 -7.79 -23.64
C LEU A 174 44.37 -6.34 -23.35
N LEU A 175 45.16 -5.59 -22.57
CA LEU A 175 44.88 -4.16 -22.32
C LEU A 175 44.97 -3.34 -23.61
N LYS A 176 45.95 -3.64 -24.47
CA LYS A 176 46.11 -2.99 -25.78
C LYS A 176 44.91 -3.21 -26.68
N TYR A 177 44.41 -4.45 -26.72
CA TYR A 177 43.18 -4.79 -27.44
C TYR A 177 41.98 -3.95 -26.98
N ASP A 178 41.72 -3.91 -25.67
CA ASP A 178 40.59 -3.16 -25.09
C ASP A 178 40.73 -1.62 -25.22
N LEU A 179 41.92 -1.13 -25.57
CA LEU A 179 42.23 0.29 -25.77
C LEU A 179 42.35 0.67 -27.25
N ASP A 180 42.10 -0.25 -28.18
CA ASP A 180 42.32 -0.06 -29.63
C ASP A 180 43.75 0.45 -29.93
N ASP A 181 44.75 -0.05 -29.19
CA ASP A 181 46.14 0.39 -29.28
C ASP A 181 46.77 -0.07 -30.62
N PRO A 182 47.45 0.81 -31.37
CA PRO A 182 48.07 0.46 -32.65
C PRO A 182 49.18 -0.59 -32.54
N ASP A 183 49.81 -0.75 -31.37
CA ASP A 183 50.84 -1.75 -31.11
C ASP A 183 50.24 -3.08 -30.62
N PHE A 184 48.95 -3.32 -30.89
CA PHE A 184 48.27 -4.55 -30.58
C PHE A 184 48.75 -5.72 -31.46
N ASP A 185 49.16 -6.80 -30.81
CA ASP A 185 49.62 -8.01 -31.49
C ASP A 185 48.48 -9.02 -31.61
N GLN A 186 47.88 -9.09 -32.81
CA GLN A 186 46.76 -10.00 -33.10
C GLN A 186 47.13 -11.48 -32.86
N ASP A 187 48.35 -11.89 -33.21
CA ASP A 187 48.77 -13.30 -33.09
C ASP A 187 48.90 -13.70 -31.63
N ASN A 188 49.47 -12.81 -30.81
CA ASN A 188 49.56 -13.01 -29.36
C ASN A 188 48.17 -13.04 -28.72
N PHE A 189 47.23 -12.19 -29.18
CA PHE A 189 45.86 -12.21 -28.67
C PHE A 189 45.09 -13.49 -29.02
N GLU A 190 45.28 -14.03 -30.23
CA GLU A 190 44.69 -15.31 -30.61
C GLU A 190 45.29 -16.49 -29.82
N ARG A 191 46.58 -16.43 -29.47
CA ARG A 191 47.20 -17.39 -28.53
C ARG A 191 46.60 -17.27 -27.14
N PHE A 192 46.43 -16.04 -26.64
CA PHE A 192 45.76 -15.77 -25.37
C PHE A 192 44.34 -16.33 -25.35
N LYS A 193 43.53 -16.06 -26.38
CA LYS A 193 42.17 -16.62 -26.51
C LYS A 193 42.15 -18.14 -26.40
N LYS A 194 43.08 -18.82 -27.08
CA LYS A 194 43.21 -20.28 -27.04
C LYS A 194 43.61 -20.77 -25.64
N SER A 195 44.58 -20.11 -25.00
CA SER A 195 44.98 -20.43 -23.62
C SER A 195 43.81 -20.23 -22.65
N LEU A 196 43.14 -19.09 -22.73
CA LEU A 196 41.98 -18.77 -21.92
C LEU A 196 40.88 -19.81 -22.09
N ILE A 197 40.56 -20.26 -23.30
CA ILE A 197 39.56 -21.33 -23.50
C ILE A 197 39.98 -22.64 -22.80
N ASN A 198 41.26 -23.00 -22.86
CA ASN A 198 41.78 -24.20 -22.20
C ASN A 198 41.73 -24.07 -20.67
N ASP A 199 42.12 -22.91 -20.13
CA ASP A 199 42.07 -22.63 -18.70
C ASP A 199 40.63 -22.48 -18.20
N LEU A 200 39.73 -21.87 -18.98
CA LEU A 200 38.30 -21.82 -18.69
C LEU A 200 37.67 -23.21 -18.67
N ARG A 201 38.16 -24.18 -19.46
CA ARG A 201 37.73 -25.58 -19.36
C ARG A 201 38.20 -26.24 -18.07
N TYR A 202 39.38 -25.87 -17.57
CA TYR A 202 39.88 -26.30 -16.26
C TYR A 202 39.03 -25.71 -15.12
N VAL A 203 38.56 -24.47 -15.28
CA VAL A 203 37.76 -23.73 -14.29
C VAL A 203 36.25 -23.77 -14.60
N LYS A 204 35.79 -24.67 -15.49
CA LYS A 204 34.46 -24.63 -16.14
C LYS A 204 33.26 -24.69 -15.17
N GLY A 205 33.40 -25.43 -14.08
CA GLY A 205 32.37 -25.52 -13.01
C GLY A 205 32.43 -24.38 -11.99
N MET A 206 33.51 -23.59 -12.00
CA MET A 206 33.71 -22.46 -11.10
C MET A 206 33.26 -21.17 -11.79
N ASN A 207 33.88 -20.79 -12.90
CA ASN A 207 33.68 -19.47 -13.53
C ASN A 207 32.23 -19.17 -13.91
N THR A 208 31.45 -20.17 -14.31
CA THR A 208 30.05 -19.96 -14.72
C THR A 208 29.19 -19.48 -13.56
N ASP A 209 29.32 -20.06 -12.36
CA ASP A 209 28.44 -19.73 -11.24
C ASP A 209 28.79 -18.39 -10.59
N PHE A 210 30.10 -18.09 -10.47
CA PHE A 210 30.58 -16.81 -9.96
C PHE A 210 30.18 -15.66 -10.88
N ILE A 211 30.52 -15.75 -12.17
CA ILE A 211 30.20 -14.72 -13.16
C ILE A 211 28.69 -14.54 -13.26
N ARG A 212 27.93 -15.64 -13.30
CA ARG A 212 26.47 -15.60 -13.33
C ARG A 212 25.89 -14.94 -12.08
N SER A 213 26.42 -15.23 -10.89
CA SER A 213 25.90 -14.64 -9.66
C SER A 213 26.09 -13.12 -9.63
N ILE A 214 27.26 -12.61 -10.02
CA ILE A 214 27.52 -11.16 -10.11
C ILE A 214 26.62 -10.51 -11.15
N PHE A 215 26.55 -11.10 -12.34
CA PHE A 215 25.79 -10.52 -13.42
C PHE A 215 24.29 -10.53 -13.19
N LEU A 216 23.73 -11.60 -12.60
CA LEU A 216 22.32 -11.62 -12.20
C LEU A 216 22.05 -10.55 -11.12
N THR A 217 22.96 -10.38 -10.15
CA THR A 217 22.81 -9.34 -9.13
C THR A 217 22.88 -7.95 -9.75
N THR A 218 23.80 -7.75 -10.70
CA THR A 218 23.95 -6.50 -11.46
C THR A 218 22.70 -6.21 -12.29
N ASP A 219 22.12 -7.22 -12.94
CA ASP A 219 20.93 -7.08 -13.77
C ASP A 219 19.71 -6.66 -12.93
N ILE A 220 19.53 -7.29 -11.76
CA ILE A 220 18.50 -6.89 -10.80
C ILE A 220 18.71 -5.46 -10.31
N VAL A 221 19.95 -5.05 -10.01
CA VAL A 221 20.23 -3.66 -9.65
C VAL A 221 19.94 -2.71 -10.81
N ASN A 222 20.29 -3.07 -12.04
CA ASN A 222 20.01 -2.29 -13.24
C ASN A 222 18.50 -2.17 -13.54
N SER A 223 17.68 -3.06 -13.01
CA SER A 223 16.20 -2.98 -13.13
C SER A 223 15.56 -1.92 -12.24
N ILE A 224 16.32 -1.32 -11.31
CA ILE A 224 15.82 -0.24 -10.44
C ILE A 224 15.62 1.03 -11.27
N GLU A 225 14.39 1.58 -11.25
CA GLU A 225 14.02 2.79 -11.98
C GLU A 225 14.71 4.06 -11.43
N ASN A 226 14.92 4.13 -10.11
CA ASN A 226 15.54 5.28 -9.47
C ASN A 226 17.07 5.22 -9.63
N GLU A 227 17.62 6.16 -10.42
CA GLU A 227 19.07 6.21 -10.70
C GLU A 227 19.95 6.36 -9.45
N VAL A 228 19.50 7.11 -8.45
CA VAL A 228 20.26 7.32 -7.21
C VAL A 228 20.30 6.05 -6.36
N GLU A 229 19.16 5.36 -6.23
CA GLU A 229 19.13 4.07 -5.54
C GLU A 229 19.91 3.02 -6.32
N GLN A 230 19.76 2.97 -7.64
CA GLN A 230 20.54 2.10 -8.51
C GLN A 230 22.05 2.29 -8.29
N PHE A 231 22.52 3.54 -8.32
CA PHE A 231 23.93 3.86 -8.06
C PHE A 231 24.37 3.37 -6.67
N ARG A 232 23.58 3.61 -5.63
CA ARG A 232 23.88 3.15 -4.27
C ARG A 232 24.00 1.63 -4.18
N TYR A 233 23.08 0.87 -4.79
CA TYR A 233 23.16 -0.60 -4.77
C TYR A 233 24.32 -1.13 -5.61
N LYS A 234 24.68 -0.45 -6.71
CA LYS A 234 25.90 -0.73 -7.48
C LYS A 234 27.14 -0.57 -6.60
N GLU A 235 27.28 0.54 -5.87
CA GLU A 235 28.41 0.73 -4.96
C GLU A 235 28.50 -0.35 -3.88
N ILE A 236 27.38 -0.74 -3.29
CA ILE A 236 27.33 -1.82 -2.29
C ILE A 236 27.77 -3.16 -2.92
N LEU A 237 27.23 -3.50 -4.10
CA LEU A 237 27.62 -4.69 -4.84
C LEU A 237 29.13 -4.70 -5.12
N PHE A 238 29.66 -3.60 -5.65
CA PHE A 238 31.05 -3.49 -6.05
C PHE A 238 32.03 -3.45 -4.87
N THR A 239 31.63 -2.91 -3.73
CA THR A 239 32.42 -3.01 -2.48
C THR A 239 32.53 -4.45 -2.00
N GLY A 240 31.56 -5.31 -2.35
CA GLY A 240 31.59 -6.74 -2.04
C GLY A 240 32.41 -7.58 -3.01
N ILE A 241 32.95 -7.00 -4.08
CA ILE A 241 33.78 -7.68 -5.10
C ILE A 241 35.23 -7.23 -4.92
N SER A 242 36.15 -8.18 -4.83
CA SER A 242 37.58 -7.94 -4.70
C SER A 242 38.25 -7.52 -6.02
N ASP A 243 39.41 -6.89 -5.93
CA ASP A 243 40.19 -6.47 -7.10
C ASP A 243 40.51 -7.66 -8.02
N MET A 244 40.84 -8.83 -7.46
CA MET A 244 41.12 -10.05 -8.23
C MET A 244 39.89 -10.55 -8.99
N GLU A 245 38.73 -10.44 -8.38
CA GLU A 245 37.45 -10.79 -9.01
C GLU A 245 37.13 -9.87 -10.18
N PHE A 246 37.35 -8.56 -10.02
CA PHE A 246 37.21 -7.61 -11.12
C PHE A 246 38.15 -7.93 -12.29
N ILE A 247 39.42 -8.26 -12.02
CA ILE A 247 40.38 -8.64 -13.05
C ILE A 247 39.93 -9.92 -13.76
N CYS A 248 39.49 -10.93 -13.01
CA CYS A 248 38.99 -12.18 -13.59
C CYS A 248 37.76 -11.95 -14.49
N ILE A 249 36.77 -11.18 -14.03
CA ILE A 249 35.60 -10.82 -14.85
C ILE A 249 36.05 -10.11 -16.13
N TYR A 250 36.96 -9.15 -16.02
CA TYR A 250 37.50 -8.39 -17.16
C TYR A 250 38.19 -9.30 -18.18
N ILE A 251 39.14 -10.13 -17.74
CA ILE A 251 39.87 -11.09 -18.58
C ILE A 251 38.92 -12.07 -19.26
N ILE A 252 37.92 -12.56 -18.53
CA ILE A 252 36.99 -13.54 -19.06
C ILE A 252 36.04 -12.89 -20.07
N CYS A 253 35.62 -11.63 -19.84
CA CYS A 253 34.58 -10.96 -20.61
C CYS A 253 35.04 -10.17 -21.85
N ILE A 254 36.32 -9.84 -21.97
CA ILE A 254 36.84 -9.12 -23.14
C ILE A 254 36.87 -9.98 -24.40
N PRO A 255 37.32 -11.25 -24.37
CA PRO A 255 37.39 -12.02 -25.59
C PRO A 255 36.00 -12.33 -26.11
N ASP A 256 35.84 -12.25 -27.43
CA ASP A 256 34.61 -12.55 -28.15
C ASP A 256 34.05 -13.97 -27.93
N ASN A 257 34.74 -14.84 -27.21
CA ASN A 257 34.47 -16.26 -27.14
C ASN A 257 33.50 -16.67 -26.02
N LEU A 258 32.99 -15.72 -25.22
CA LEU A 258 31.97 -16.03 -24.21
C LEU A 258 30.59 -16.26 -24.84
N THR A 259 29.75 -17.02 -24.13
CA THR A 259 28.31 -17.08 -24.40
C THR A 259 27.73 -15.67 -24.47
N GLU A 260 26.93 -15.41 -25.50
CA GLU A 260 26.29 -14.13 -25.83
C GLU A 260 25.66 -13.44 -24.61
N LEU A 261 25.15 -14.22 -23.65
CA LEU A 261 24.65 -13.77 -22.35
C LEU A 261 25.65 -12.89 -21.58
N TYR A 262 26.90 -13.34 -21.39
CA TYR A 262 27.88 -12.61 -20.57
C TYR A 262 28.44 -11.40 -21.30
N ARG A 263 28.57 -11.50 -22.62
CA ARG A 263 28.95 -10.37 -23.48
C ARG A 263 27.95 -9.24 -23.34
N ASN A 264 26.65 -9.53 -23.44
CA ASN A 264 25.60 -8.51 -23.34
C ASN A 264 25.61 -7.81 -21.98
N ILE A 265 25.85 -8.52 -20.89
CA ILE A 265 25.87 -7.92 -19.55
C ILE A 265 27.16 -7.12 -19.33
N TYR A 266 28.31 -7.63 -19.77
CA TYR A 266 29.58 -6.90 -19.71
C TYR A 266 29.56 -5.62 -20.55
N GLN A 267 29.01 -5.68 -21.77
CA GLN A 267 28.91 -4.54 -22.66
C GLN A 267 28.02 -3.43 -22.10
N LYS A 268 26.93 -3.79 -21.41
CA LYS A 268 25.99 -2.86 -20.78
C LYS A 268 26.51 -2.19 -19.50
N ASN A 269 27.61 -2.68 -18.92
CA ASN A 269 28.12 -2.20 -17.65
C ASN A 269 29.56 -1.71 -17.79
N ASP A 270 29.72 -0.46 -18.22
CA ASP A 270 31.04 0.17 -18.41
C ASP A 270 31.89 0.19 -17.13
N PHE A 271 31.24 0.13 -15.96
CA PHE A 271 31.92 0.04 -14.68
C PHE A 271 32.84 -1.18 -14.56
N PHE A 272 32.40 -2.37 -15.02
CA PHE A 272 33.25 -3.57 -14.96
C PHE A 272 34.46 -3.44 -15.90
N LYS A 273 34.30 -2.79 -17.06
CA LYS A 273 35.40 -2.49 -17.97
C LYS A 273 36.41 -1.55 -17.32
N GLU A 274 35.94 -0.44 -16.76
CA GLU A 274 36.78 0.59 -16.19
C GLU A 274 37.56 0.09 -14.96
N LYS A 275 36.85 -0.53 -13.99
CA LYS A 275 37.49 -1.10 -12.80
C LYS A 275 38.39 -2.28 -13.12
N GLY A 276 37.94 -3.19 -13.98
CA GLY A 276 38.74 -4.32 -14.43
C GLY A 276 40.06 -3.87 -15.07
N ARG A 277 39.98 -2.88 -15.98
CA ARG A 277 41.15 -2.26 -16.61
C ARG A 277 42.07 -1.58 -15.58
N GLN A 278 41.50 -0.83 -14.63
CA GLN A 278 42.26 -0.16 -13.58
C GLN A 278 43.04 -1.17 -12.72
N PHE A 279 42.35 -2.20 -12.21
CA PHE A 279 42.96 -3.21 -11.36
C PHE A 279 43.96 -4.09 -12.11
N LEU A 280 43.70 -4.43 -13.38
CA LEU A 280 44.65 -5.17 -14.20
C LEU A 280 45.96 -4.39 -14.41
N LYS A 281 45.89 -3.07 -14.63
CA LYS A 281 47.08 -2.21 -14.72
C LYS A 281 47.89 -2.24 -13.42
N ILE A 282 47.22 -2.13 -12.27
CA ILE A 282 47.87 -2.19 -10.95
C ILE A 282 48.53 -3.55 -10.74
N PHE A 283 47.83 -4.64 -11.08
CA PHE A 283 48.33 -6.01 -10.97
C PHE A 283 49.59 -6.24 -11.84
N ILE A 284 49.57 -5.82 -13.11
CA ILE A 284 50.74 -5.90 -13.99
C ILE A 284 51.93 -5.12 -13.43
N GLN A 285 51.68 -3.92 -12.90
CA GLN A 285 52.74 -3.10 -12.29
C GLN A 285 53.34 -3.75 -11.05
N ALA A 286 52.52 -4.37 -10.20
CA ALA A 286 52.98 -5.10 -9.02
C ALA A 286 53.86 -6.29 -9.43
N ARG A 287 53.38 -7.12 -10.36
CA ARG A 287 54.09 -8.32 -10.83
C ARG A 287 55.45 -8.01 -11.48
N ARG A 288 55.55 -6.92 -12.25
CA ARG A 288 56.83 -6.45 -12.81
C ARG A 288 57.86 -6.10 -11.72
N ARG A 289 57.43 -5.51 -10.60
CA ARG A 289 58.34 -5.18 -9.49
C ARG A 289 58.87 -6.43 -8.82
N ASP A 290 58.03 -7.44 -8.65
CA ASP A 290 58.47 -8.71 -8.06
C ASP A 290 59.49 -9.41 -8.97
N GLU A 291 59.22 -9.54 -10.27
CA GLU A 291 60.16 -10.16 -11.23
C GLU A 291 61.52 -9.45 -11.27
N THR A 292 61.55 -8.12 -11.14
CA THR A 292 62.80 -7.34 -11.10
C THR A 292 63.56 -7.44 -9.77
N MET A 293 62.90 -7.77 -8.66
CA MET A 293 63.58 -8.04 -7.39
C MET A 293 64.28 -9.40 -7.39
N TRP A 294 63.71 -10.42 -8.03
CA TRP A 294 64.33 -11.76 -8.13
C TRP A 294 65.52 -11.82 -9.10
N ILE A 295 65.60 -10.94 -10.09
CA ILE A 295 66.73 -10.88 -11.05
C ILE A 295 67.97 -10.19 -10.45
N ASN A 296 67.83 -9.44 -9.35
CA ASN A 296 68.90 -8.69 -8.69
C ASN A 296 69.43 -9.36 -7.41
N GLN A 297 69.07 -10.63 -7.15
CA GLN A 297 69.61 -11.47 -6.08
C GLN A 297 70.51 -12.56 -6.66
#